data_AF-A0A7H8Q1N8-F1
#
_entry.id   AF-A0A7H8Q1N8-F1
#
_cell.length_a   1.000
_cell.length_b   1.000
_cell.length_c   1.000
_cell.angle_alpha   90.00
_cell.angle_beta   90.00
_cell.angle_gamma   90.00
#
_symmetry.space_group_name_H-M   'P 1'
#
loop_
_entity.id
_entity.type
_entity.pdbx_description
1 polymer ?
#
loop_
_entity_poly.entity_id
_entity_poly.type
_entity_poly.pdbx_seq_one_letter_code
_entity_poly.pdbx_strand_id
1 'polypeptide(L)'
;MSRCNRIPGAISVGTLIAGVLIAAGYALAQTEDPGQTQLGGGQSPYLSFCQERFYEEDDGLIRCNWAVNFNYACFVSYPSNKVIQLGSKITEPEVVGECDSGEKVIKIMHY
;
A
#
# COMPACT_ATOMS: atom_id res chain seq x y z
N MET A 1 -12.30 -54.98 -6.06
CA MET A 1 -13.45 -55.07 -5.13
C MET A 1 -12.93 -55.34 -3.72
N SER A 2 -13.15 -54.37 -2.84
CA SER A 2 -13.28 -54.42 -1.36
C SER A 2 -12.49 -55.44 -0.54
N ARG A 3 -11.59 -54.94 0.35
CA ARG A 3 -11.54 -55.21 1.81
C ARG A 3 -10.86 -54.01 2.49
N CYS A 4 -11.58 -53.12 3.16
CA CYS A 4 -11.98 -53.15 4.58
C CYS A 4 -10.82 -53.28 5.60
N ASN A 5 -10.53 -52.10 6.16
CA ASN A 5 -9.92 -51.67 7.42
C ASN A 5 -9.92 -52.66 8.61
N ARG A 6 -8.80 -52.69 9.37
CA ARG A 6 -8.77 -53.11 10.79
C ARG A 6 -7.63 -52.40 11.55
N ILE A 7 -8.02 -51.54 12.48
CA ILE A 7 -7.25 -50.96 13.61
C ILE A 7 -7.78 -51.72 14.86
N PRO A 8 -7.00 -52.16 15.88
CA PRO A 8 -6.48 -51.26 16.93
C PRO A 8 -5.24 -51.70 17.77
N GLY A 9 -4.71 -50.72 18.53
CA GLY A 9 -4.02 -50.90 19.82
C GLY A 9 -2.49 -50.86 19.77
N ALA A 10 -1.82 -49.76 20.15
CA ALA A 10 -1.51 -49.33 21.54
C ALA A 10 -0.44 -50.22 22.21
N ILE A 11 0.64 -49.79 22.87
CA ILE A 11 1.27 -48.53 23.27
C ILE A 11 2.71 -48.96 23.63
N SER A 12 3.75 -48.23 23.24
CA SER A 12 4.92 -48.10 24.11
C SER A 12 5.58 -46.75 23.88
N VAL A 13 5.36 -45.88 24.86
CA VAL A 13 5.83 -44.50 24.94
C VAL A 13 7.34 -44.51 25.16
N GLY A 14 8.09 -44.26 24.08
CA GLY A 14 9.52 -43.99 24.12
C GLY A 14 9.77 -42.49 24.21
N THR A 15 10.01 -42.03 25.43
CA THR A 15 11.04 -41.05 25.83
C THR A 15 11.28 -39.82 24.95
N LEU A 16 10.81 -38.67 25.46
CA LEU A 16 11.46 -37.35 25.50
C LEU A 16 12.50 -37.05 24.40
N ILE A 17 12.10 -36.28 23.39
CA ILE A 17 13.04 -35.43 22.65
C ILE A 17 12.58 -33.98 22.78
N ALA A 18 13.47 -33.24 23.43
CA ALA A 18 13.43 -31.82 23.71
C ALA A 18 13.10 -31.00 22.45
N GLY A 19 12.29 -29.97 22.67
CA GLY A 19 12.02 -28.97 21.67
C GLY A 19 13.26 -28.17 21.29
N VAL A 20 13.33 -27.80 20.02
CA VAL A 20 13.78 -26.50 19.57
C VAL A 20 12.90 -26.13 18.37
N LEU A 21 11.91 -25.27 18.63
CA LEU A 21 11.16 -24.55 17.62
C LEU A 21 12.10 -23.51 17.01
N ILE A 22 12.71 -23.80 15.86
CA ILE A 22 13.33 -22.76 15.04
C ILE A 22 12.27 -22.27 14.07
N ALA A 23 11.44 -21.36 14.57
CA ALA A 23 10.66 -20.48 13.71
C ALA A 23 11.65 -19.56 12.99
N ALA A 24 12.01 -19.90 11.75
CA ALA A 24 12.66 -18.97 10.84
C ALA A 24 11.66 -17.87 10.50
N GLY A 25 11.61 -16.86 11.36
CA GLY A 25 10.86 -15.63 11.13
C GLY A 25 11.45 -14.94 9.91
N TYR A 26 10.68 -14.93 8.83
CA TYR A 26 10.85 -14.04 7.70
C TYR A 26 10.75 -12.61 8.27
N ALA A 27 11.89 -11.94 8.43
CA ALA A 27 11.93 -10.51 8.67
C ALA A 27 11.50 -9.81 7.37
N LEU A 28 10.19 -9.75 7.13
CA LEU A 28 9.63 -8.69 6.30
C LEU A 28 9.92 -7.41 7.05
N ALA A 29 10.92 -6.66 6.58
CA ALA A 29 11.04 -5.25 6.88
C ALA A 29 9.74 -4.59 6.38
N GLN A 30 8.76 -4.51 7.27
CA GLN A 30 7.60 -3.67 7.07
C GLN A 30 8.12 -2.25 7.18
N THR A 31 8.34 -1.63 6.04
CA THR A 31 8.38 -0.18 5.95
C THR A 31 7.01 0.28 6.42
N GLU A 32 6.91 0.63 7.70
CA GLU A 32 5.76 1.33 8.26
C GLU A 32 5.59 2.61 7.42
N ASP A 33 4.63 2.59 6.50
CA ASP A 33 4.01 3.82 6.01
C ASP A 33 3.30 4.42 7.23
N PRO A 34 3.72 5.59 7.74
CA PRO A 34 3.06 6.19 8.87
C PRO A 34 1.72 6.74 8.38
N GLY A 35 0.72 5.85 8.29
CA GLY A 35 -0.67 6.23 8.24
C GLY A 35 -0.97 7.00 9.51
N GLN A 36 -0.87 8.33 9.44
CA GLN A 36 -1.12 9.24 10.55
C GLN A 36 -2.55 9.03 11.04
N THR A 37 -2.71 8.33 12.15
CA THR A 37 -3.96 8.38 12.92
C THR A 37 -3.89 9.59 13.84
N GLN A 38 -4.23 10.77 13.31
CA GLN A 38 -4.32 11.99 14.11
C GLN A 38 -5.81 12.32 14.36
N LEU A 39 -6.33 11.78 15.47
CA LEU A 39 -7.61 12.13 16.07
C LEU A 39 -7.50 13.51 16.75
N GLY A 40 -8.32 14.48 16.33
CA GLY A 40 -8.58 15.73 17.05
C GLY A 40 -7.91 16.96 16.45
N GLY A 41 -8.70 17.72 15.68
CA GLY A 41 -8.28 18.89 14.90
C GLY A 41 -8.63 18.64 13.44
N GLY A 42 -9.53 19.43 12.85
CA GLY A 42 -9.92 19.26 11.45
C GLY A 42 -8.66 19.17 10.58
N GLN A 43 -8.49 18.05 9.87
CA GLN A 43 -7.34 17.85 9.00
C GLN A 43 -7.30 19.00 8.00
N SER A 44 -6.16 19.69 7.94
CA SER A 44 -5.98 20.72 6.93
C SER A 44 -5.86 20.04 5.57
N PRO A 45 -6.45 20.60 4.50
CA PRO A 45 -6.31 20.05 3.17
C PRO A 45 -4.86 19.82 2.75
N TYR A 46 -4.61 18.69 2.12
CA TYR A 46 -3.35 18.36 1.48
C TYR A 46 -3.36 18.86 0.03
N LEU A 47 -2.25 19.52 -0.36
CA LEU A 47 -1.93 19.79 -1.75
C LEU A 47 -1.01 18.68 -2.25
N SER A 48 -1.43 17.94 -3.28
CA SER A 48 -0.67 16.81 -3.83
C SER A 48 -0.41 16.99 -5.31
N PHE A 49 0.76 16.53 -5.77
CA PHE A 49 1.24 16.66 -7.14
C PHE A 49 1.47 15.28 -7.74
N CYS A 50 1.23 15.11 -9.04
CA CYS A 50 1.49 13.86 -9.73
C CYS A 50 1.73 14.07 -11.24
N GLN A 51 2.49 13.18 -11.90
CA GLN A 51 2.54 13.17 -13.36
C GLN A 51 1.19 12.68 -13.92
N GLU A 52 0.64 13.40 -14.90
CA GLU A 52 -0.67 13.14 -15.52
C GLU A 52 -0.79 11.72 -16.08
N ARG A 53 0.30 11.16 -16.63
CA ARG A 53 0.31 9.78 -17.16
C ARG A 53 0.02 8.68 -16.14
N PHE A 54 0.13 8.98 -14.84
CA PHE A 54 -0.17 8.05 -13.75
C PHE A 54 -1.52 8.32 -13.09
N TYR A 55 -2.27 9.31 -13.59
CA TYR A 55 -3.55 9.68 -13.02
C TYR A 55 -4.65 8.74 -13.51
N GLU A 56 -5.32 8.11 -12.56
CA GLU A 56 -6.46 7.23 -12.83
C GLU A 56 -7.56 7.47 -11.79
N GLU A 57 -8.80 7.63 -12.25
CA GLU A 57 -10.00 7.60 -11.41
C GLU A 57 -10.79 6.33 -11.70
N ASP A 58 -10.94 5.46 -10.70
CA ASP A 58 -11.71 4.21 -10.82
C ASP A 58 -12.30 3.80 -9.47
N ASP A 59 -13.50 3.22 -9.47
CA ASP A 59 -14.20 2.70 -8.29
C ASP A 59 -14.25 3.66 -7.08
N GLY A 60 -14.41 4.97 -7.35
CA GLY A 60 -14.41 6.00 -6.30
C GLY A 60 -13.04 6.28 -5.68
N LEU A 61 -11.96 5.84 -6.33
CA LEU A 61 -10.58 6.04 -5.92
C LEU A 61 -9.82 6.85 -6.98
N ILE A 62 -8.91 7.69 -6.51
CA ILE A 62 -7.95 8.40 -7.34
C ILE A 62 -6.57 7.80 -7.08
N ARG A 63 -5.98 7.20 -8.12
CA ARG A 63 -4.68 6.54 -8.06
C ARG A 63 -3.67 7.41 -8.77
N CYS A 64 -2.59 7.75 -8.07
CA CYS A 64 -1.47 8.46 -8.66
C CYS A 64 -0.21 8.31 -7.81
N ASN A 65 0.91 8.78 -8.34
CA ASN A 65 2.14 8.91 -7.59
C ASN A 65 2.21 10.26 -6.86
N TRP A 66 1.37 10.40 -5.84
CA TRP A 66 1.26 11.64 -5.09
C TRP A 66 2.56 12.03 -4.39
N ALA A 67 3.03 13.21 -4.74
CA ALA A 67 4.18 13.89 -4.17
C ALA A 67 3.74 15.17 -3.43
N VAL A 68 4.52 15.56 -2.44
CA VAL A 68 4.26 16.76 -1.61
C VAL A 68 4.63 18.07 -2.30
N ASN A 69 5.33 18.02 -3.43
CA ASN A 69 5.63 19.18 -4.27
C ASN A 69 5.85 18.78 -5.73
N PHE A 70 5.86 19.79 -6.61
CA PHE A 70 6.06 19.66 -8.05
C PHE A 70 7.36 18.92 -8.41
N ASN A 71 8.49 19.34 -7.84
CA ASN A 71 9.80 18.78 -8.20
C ASN A 71 9.87 17.28 -7.91
N TYR A 72 9.34 16.84 -6.77
CA TYR A 72 9.31 15.42 -6.42
C TYR A 72 8.42 14.60 -7.35
N ALA A 73 7.32 15.17 -7.87
CA ALA A 73 6.49 14.48 -8.85
C ALA A 73 7.30 14.12 -10.12
N CYS A 74 8.26 14.96 -10.52
CA CYS A 74 9.11 14.71 -11.70
C CYS A 74 10.15 13.60 -11.51
N PHE A 75 10.54 13.27 -10.28
CA PHE A 75 11.52 12.20 -10.01
C PHE A 75 10.89 10.81 -9.87
N VAL A 76 9.57 10.70 -10.00
CA VAL A 76 8.88 9.42 -9.92
C VAL A 76 9.03 8.65 -11.23
N SER A 77 9.74 7.53 -11.16
CA SER A 77 9.97 6.63 -12.29
C SER A 77 9.03 5.42 -12.33
N TYR A 78 8.48 4.99 -11.18
CA TYR A 78 7.64 3.80 -11.06
C TYR A 78 6.33 4.08 -10.29
N PRO A 79 5.23 3.37 -10.63
CA PRO A 79 3.95 3.52 -9.94
C PRO A 79 4.00 2.98 -8.51
N SER A 80 3.79 3.88 -7.56
CA SER A 80 3.48 3.62 -6.14
C SER A 80 1.98 3.50 -5.88
N ASN A 81 1.13 3.94 -6.82
CA ASN A 81 -0.34 3.86 -6.77
C ASN A 81 -0.91 4.33 -5.44
N LYS A 82 -0.42 5.46 -4.93
CA LYS A 82 -0.98 6.07 -3.72
C LYS A 82 -2.41 6.47 -4.01
N VAL A 83 -3.29 6.10 -3.08
CA VAL A 83 -4.73 6.24 -3.24
C VAL A 83 -5.23 7.45 -2.47
N ILE A 84 -6.03 8.28 -3.14
CA ILE A 84 -6.89 9.30 -2.52
C ILE A 84 -8.34 8.85 -2.77
N GLN A 85 -9.21 9.02 -1.77
CA GLN A 85 -10.63 8.72 -1.95
C GLN A 85 -11.27 9.82 -2.80
N LEU A 86 -12.07 9.48 -3.80
CA LEU A 86 -12.73 10.48 -4.66
C LEU A 86 -13.63 11.41 -3.82
N GLY A 87 -14.20 10.90 -2.73
CA GLY A 87 -14.99 11.68 -1.77
C GLY A 87 -14.18 12.67 -0.91
N SER A 88 -12.84 12.58 -0.89
CA SER A 88 -11.98 13.57 -0.21
C SER A 88 -11.42 14.63 -1.16
N LYS A 89 -11.69 14.53 -2.48
CA LYS A 89 -11.33 15.53 -3.49
C LYS A 89 -12.03 16.86 -3.20
N ILE A 90 -11.26 17.94 -3.10
CA ILE A 90 -11.75 19.31 -2.89
C ILE A 90 -11.78 20.07 -4.22
N THR A 91 -10.79 19.84 -5.08
CA THR A 91 -10.66 20.48 -6.39
C THR A 91 -10.42 19.44 -7.48
N GLU A 92 -10.85 19.74 -8.70
CA GLU A 92 -10.45 18.94 -9.86
C GLU A 92 -8.93 19.02 -10.09
N PRO A 93 -8.31 17.99 -10.69
CA PRO A 93 -6.92 18.03 -11.09
C PRO A 93 -6.65 19.18 -12.06
N GLU A 94 -5.60 19.95 -11.79
CA GLU A 94 -5.16 21.06 -12.64
C GLU A 94 -3.72 20.84 -13.07
N VAL A 95 -3.45 20.92 -14.37
CA VAL A 95 -2.06 20.90 -14.89
C VAL A 95 -1.36 22.19 -14.48
N VAL A 96 -0.26 22.06 -13.74
CA VAL A 96 0.50 23.19 -13.18
C VAL A 96 1.85 23.41 -13.84
N GLY A 97 2.29 22.48 -14.69
CA GLY A 97 3.55 22.59 -15.41
C GLY A 97 3.98 21.27 -16.02
N GLU A 98 5.21 21.23 -16.49
CA GLU A 98 5.82 20.09 -17.17
C GLU A 98 7.20 19.82 -16.58
N CYS A 99 7.55 18.54 -16.45
CA CYS A 99 8.90 18.11 -16.10
C CYS A 99 9.86 18.29 -17.29
N ASP A 100 11.17 18.21 -17.06
CA ASP A 100 12.19 18.28 -18.12
C ASP A 100 12.03 17.20 -19.21
N SER A 101 11.35 16.09 -18.86
CA SER A 101 10.99 15.02 -19.79
C SER A 101 9.79 15.33 -20.69
N GLY A 102 9.10 16.46 -20.48
CA GLY A 102 7.83 16.80 -21.13
C GLY A 102 6.60 16.19 -20.45
N GLU A 103 6.76 15.50 -19.33
CA GLU A 103 5.64 14.92 -18.57
C GLU A 103 4.89 16.01 -17.83
N LYS A 104 3.58 16.11 -18.08
CA LYS A 104 2.72 17.09 -17.40
C LYS A 104 2.53 16.70 -15.95
N VAL A 105 2.53 17.70 -15.07
CA VAL A 105 2.27 17.54 -13.64
C VAL A 105 0.94 18.19 -13.29
N ILE A 106 0.06 17.42 -12.68
CA ILE A 106 -1.19 17.87 -12.10
C ILE A 106 -1.03 18.16 -10.60
N LYS A 107 -1.82 19.09 -10.09
CA LYS A 107 -2.06 19.27 -8.65
C LYS A 107 -3.52 18.92 -8.32
N ILE A 108 -3.75 18.48 -7.08
CA ILE A 108 -5.08 18.28 -6.50
C ILE A 108 -5.08 18.69 -5.03
N MET A 109 -6.18 19.28 -4.57
CA MET A 109 -6.46 19.49 -3.14
C MET A 109 -7.39 18.40 -2.62
N HIS A 110 -7.07 17.79 -1.48
CA HIS A 110 -7.86 16.74 -0.86
C HIS A 110 -7.74 16.73 0.68
N TYR A 111 -8.63 15.99 1.36
CA TYR A 111 -8.56 15.73 2.80
C TYR A 111 -7.98 14.35 3.11
#